data_AF-I1BTS8-F1
#
_entry.id   AF-I1BTS8-F1
#
_cell.length_a   1.000
_cell.length_b   1.000
_cell.length_c   1.000
_cell.angle_alpha   90.00
_cell.angle_beta   90.00
_cell.angle_gamma   90.00
#
_symmetry.space_group_name_H-M   'P 1'
#
loop_
_entity.id
_entity.type
_entity.pdbx_description
1 polymer ?
#
loop_
_entity_poly.entity_id
_entity_poly.type
_entity_poly.pdbx_seq_one_letter_code
_entity_poly.pdbx_strand_id
1 'polypeptide(L)'
;MSRLTEEGREQLLEDYLNSQEIADDNEELDSLEEEALGDEMPSELSTPVSLAQQNKVASEQKKKKKKRKRKTANLPEAGVDLPDDYVEKHQEDILEDPFDPGYPLSQRVEYAIWKYRKNHKFTEERRAIFDNYLKFGGINTGPNMFLGRATGADAREGSDTEVDFQAAKLAIDSVPDELEEGIEVSFSEVAQVYLGNTFIRESRFISMQSFIDAPNLIDAFLRYLELRKVAPEYADDIAKARAICAQAKIELPKCKMLTVDMPGKFNQACSIYFGDIPTIMDTSWMSEATMKTQKMFSSFFEETVGMTREEAKRIVQSQIKDTTNTKLNHTLNWVSIKLTDIPPIPSNADLESFFKVTFTNYENDQDKYDIVFEKKIIDNLILGMTAHATLCKLSNGDWYLEEATRIMPSFFMEDDCLHEEDYDY
;
A
#
# COMPACT_ATOMS: atom_id res chain seq x y z
N MET A 1 -11.87 36.22 -12.15
CA MET A 1 -12.68 36.58 -10.97
C MET A 1 -11.79 36.45 -9.74
N SER A 2 -11.98 37.36 -8.77
CA SER A 2 -11.08 37.66 -7.64
C SER A 2 -10.74 36.45 -6.77
N ARG A 3 -9.47 36.32 -6.34
CA ARG A 3 -9.03 35.31 -5.35
C ARG A 3 -9.40 35.82 -3.96
N LEU A 4 -10.26 35.09 -3.25
CA LEU A 4 -10.60 35.34 -1.86
C LEU A 4 -9.34 35.20 -0.97
N THR A 5 -9.18 36.14 -0.03
CA THR A 5 -8.14 36.13 1.00
C THR A 5 -8.42 35.03 2.04
N GLU A 6 -7.40 34.62 2.81
CA GLU A 6 -7.54 33.57 3.85
C GLU A 6 -8.65 33.87 4.86
N GLU A 7 -8.81 35.14 5.27
CA GLU A 7 -9.92 35.56 6.15
C GLU A 7 -11.31 35.32 5.52
N GLY A 8 -11.42 35.43 4.20
CA GLY A 8 -12.67 35.14 3.47
C GLY A 8 -12.97 33.65 3.34
N ARG A 9 -11.98 32.77 3.57
CA ARG A 9 -12.17 31.31 3.63
C ARG A 9 -12.60 30.86 5.02
N GLU A 10 -12.08 31.50 6.07
CA GLU A 10 -12.44 31.18 7.45
C GLU A 10 -13.89 31.58 7.78
N GLN A 11 -14.35 32.74 7.31
CA GLN A 11 -15.77 33.15 7.47
C GLN A 11 -16.75 32.19 6.78
N LEU A 12 -16.38 31.65 5.62
CA LEU A 12 -17.22 30.72 4.87
C LEU A 12 -17.32 29.35 5.57
N LEU A 13 -16.26 28.96 6.30
CA LEU A 13 -16.24 27.76 7.13
C LEU A 13 -17.05 27.92 8.42
N GLU A 14 -17.01 29.10 9.07
CA GLU A 14 -17.86 29.39 10.23
C GLU A 14 -19.35 29.47 9.85
N ASP A 15 -19.69 30.06 8.70
CA ASP A 15 -21.07 30.10 8.20
C ASP A 15 -21.58 28.71 7.82
N TYR A 16 -20.72 27.84 7.28
CA TYR A 16 -21.09 26.45 6.97
C TYR A 16 -21.37 25.63 8.25
N LEU A 17 -20.53 25.79 9.28
CA LEU A 17 -20.67 25.08 10.56
C LEU A 17 -21.89 25.56 11.36
N ASN A 18 -22.25 26.85 11.25
CA ASN A 18 -23.46 27.39 11.89
C ASN A 18 -24.76 27.02 11.15
N SER A 19 -24.68 26.47 9.93
CA SER A 19 -25.85 26.11 9.11
C SER A 19 -26.35 24.66 9.32
N GLN A 20 -25.68 23.87 10.17
CA GLN A 20 -26.06 22.46 10.46
C GLN A 20 -26.53 22.25 11.92
N GLU A 21 -27.38 23.12 12.44
CA GLU A 21 -28.25 22.75 13.57
C GLU A 21 -29.51 22.03 13.04
N ILE A 22 -29.58 20.73 13.36
CA ILE A 22 -30.73 19.85 13.09
C ILE A 22 -31.89 20.27 13.98
N ALA A 23 -33.00 20.66 13.36
CA ALA A 23 -34.28 20.88 14.02
C ALA A 23 -34.90 19.52 14.40
N ASP A 24 -35.16 19.37 15.70
CA ASP A 24 -36.11 18.41 16.27
C ASP A 24 -37.52 18.76 15.79
N ASP A 25 -38.15 17.91 14.97
CA ASP A 25 -39.59 17.91 14.75
C ASP A 25 -40.18 16.59 15.26
N ASN A 26 -40.66 16.65 16.51
CA ASN A 26 -41.69 15.77 17.05
C ASN A 26 -43.05 16.34 16.65
N GLU A 27 -43.89 15.60 15.91
CA GLU A 27 -45.34 15.66 16.12
C GLU A 27 -46.07 14.43 15.52
N GLU A 28 -46.78 13.75 16.43
CA GLU A 28 -48.05 13.04 16.31
C GLU A 28 -48.26 11.95 15.24
N LEU A 29 -48.29 10.69 15.72
CA LEU A 29 -49.26 9.71 15.25
C LEU A 29 -49.85 8.96 16.46
N ASP A 30 -51.13 9.21 16.66
CA ASP A 30 -51.95 8.81 17.80
C ASP A 30 -52.58 7.43 17.56
N SER A 31 -52.77 6.69 18.67
CA SER A 31 -53.66 5.54 18.87
C SER A 31 -53.48 4.25 18.04
N LEU A 32 -53.19 3.13 18.73
CA LEU A 32 -54.15 2.04 18.96
C LEU A 32 -53.48 0.87 19.73
N GLU A 33 -53.98 0.71 20.96
CA GLU A 33 -54.30 -0.51 21.72
C GLU A 33 -53.29 -1.67 21.90
N GLU A 34 -53.17 -2.01 23.19
CA GLU A 34 -52.46 -3.12 23.81
C GLU A 34 -53.01 -4.49 23.37
N GLU A 35 -52.13 -5.45 23.10
CA GLU A 35 -52.39 -6.83 23.52
C GLU A 35 -51.18 -7.39 24.27
N ALA A 36 -51.45 -7.71 25.54
CA ALA A 36 -50.57 -8.41 26.44
C ALA A 36 -50.59 -9.92 26.13
N LEU A 37 -49.42 -10.53 26.03
CA LEU A 37 -49.20 -11.95 26.28
C LEU A 37 -47.82 -12.11 26.92
N GLY A 38 -47.82 -12.45 28.21
CA GLY A 38 -46.62 -12.91 28.91
C GLY A 38 -46.28 -14.35 28.53
N ASP A 39 -45.01 -14.71 28.61
CA ASP A 39 -44.53 -15.61 29.67
C ASP A 39 -43.00 -15.79 29.59
N GLU A 40 -42.40 -15.92 30.77
CA GLU A 40 -41.15 -16.60 31.13
C GLU A 40 -39.77 -16.12 30.58
N MET A 41 -38.90 -15.77 31.55
CA MET A 41 -37.46 -15.48 31.38
C MET A 41 -36.64 -16.72 30.97
N PRO A 42 -35.38 -16.54 30.51
CA PRO A 42 -34.28 -16.62 31.48
C PRO A 42 -33.24 -15.50 31.36
N SER A 43 -32.85 -15.04 32.55
CA SER A 43 -31.64 -14.29 32.86
C SER A 43 -30.39 -15.00 32.35
N GLU A 44 -29.59 -14.33 31.51
CA GLU A 44 -28.12 -14.27 31.55
C GLU A 44 -27.57 -13.63 30.26
N LEU A 45 -27.58 -12.29 30.21
CA LEU A 45 -26.69 -11.51 29.34
C LEU A 45 -26.47 -10.13 29.96
N SER A 46 -25.57 -10.08 30.94
CA SER A 46 -25.04 -8.81 31.43
C SER A 46 -24.08 -8.23 30.40
N THR A 47 -24.45 -7.11 29.80
CA THR A 47 -23.57 -6.25 28.99
C THR A 47 -22.69 -5.39 29.90
N PRO A 48 -21.46 -5.02 29.46
CA PRO A 48 -20.43 -4.42 30.31
C PRO A 48 -20.61 -2.90 30.49
N VAL A 49 -21.82 -2.45 30.83
CA VAL A 49 -22.12 -1.01 31.03
C VAL A 49 -22.24 -0.62 32.51
N SER A 50 -22.32 -1.59 33.44
CA SER A 50 -22.57 -1.31 34.86
C SER A 50 -21.32 -1.01 35.73
N LEU A 51 -20.10 -1.13 35.19
CA LEU A 51 -18.86 -0.93 35.98
C LEU A 51 -18.24 0.48 35.88
N ALA A 52 -18.79 1.38 35.05
CA ALA A 52 -18.18 2.69 34.79
C ALA A 52 -18.58 3.82 35.75
N GLN A 53 -19.52 3.59 36.69
CA GLN A 53 -20.12 4.67 37.50
C GLN A 53 -19.73 4.72 38.98
N GLN A 54 -18.81 3.89 39.49
CA GLN A 54 -18.47 3.90 40.93
C GLN A 54 -17.09 4.42 41.33
N ASN A 55 -16.26 4.93 40.42
CA ASN A 55 -14.93 5.47 40.78
C ASN A 55 -14.76 6.98 40.51
N LYS A 56 -15.77 7.77 40.87
CA LYS A 56 -15.75 9.24 40.76
C LYS A 56 -15.90 9.97 42.11
N VAL A 57 -15.37 9.45 43.22
CA VAL A 57 -15.14 10.25 44.44
C VAL A 57 -13.90 9.75 45.18
N ALA A 58 -12.71 10.19 44.77
CA ALA A 58 -11.49 10.27 45.61
C ALA A 58 -10.35 10.94 44.82
N SER A 59 -10.46 12.24 44.58
CA SER A 59 -9.33 13.06 44.18
C SER A 59 -8.85 13.85 45.39
N GLU A 60 -7.69 13.50 45.95
CA GLU A 60 -6.73 14.45 46.53
C GLU A 60 -5.47 13.74 47.03
N GLN A 61 -4.44 13.70 46.17
CA GLN A 61 -3.04 13.97 46.53
C GLN A 61 -2.19 13.99 45.25
N LYS A 62 -1.92 15.21 44.76
CA LYS A 62 -1.03 15.49 43.63
C LYS A 62 0.42 15.11 44.00
N LYS A 63 0.88 13.92 43.60
CA LYS A 63 2.30 13.69 43.29
C LYS A 63 2.51 13.98 41.80
N LYS A 64 3.25 15.05 41.48
CA LYS A 64 3.71 15.37 40.12
C LYS A 64 4.38 14.12 39.51
N LYS A 65 3.68 13.40 38.62
CA LYS A 65 4.32 12.40 37.75
C LYS A 65 5.37 13.13 36.93
N LYS A 66 6.66 12.95 37.26
CA LYS A 66 7.76 13.24 36.35
C LYS A 66 7.40 12.58 35.02
N LYS A 67 7.24 13.35 33.94
CA LYS A 67 7.15 12.83 32.57
C LYS A 67 8.34 11.86 32.42
N ARG A 68 8.07 10.55 32.44
CA ARG A 68 9.06 9.54 32.07
C ARG A 68 9.51 9.91 30.66
N LYS A 69 10.78 10.30 30.49
CA LYS A 69 11.37 10.46 29.17
C LYS A 69 11.12 9.14 28.43
N ARG A 70 10.46 9.20 27.26
CA ARG A 70 10.22 8.01 26.43
C ARG A 70 11.58 7.35 26.17
N LYS A 71 11.74 6.07 26.56
CA LYS A 71 13.02 5.33 26.45
C LYS A 71 13.57 5.31 25.01
N THR A 72 12.69 5.47 24.02
CA THR A 72 12.94 5.44 22.58
C THR A 72 13.19 6.80 21.92
N ALA A 73 13.16 7.92 22.67
CA ALA A 73 13.22 9.26 22.07
C ALA A 73 14.55 9.61 21.37
N ASN A 74 15.63 8.89 21.68
CA ASN A 74 16.96 9.12 21.12
C ASN A 74 17.45 7.94 20.24
N LEU A 75 16.55 7.04 19.84
CA LEU A 75 16.91 5.96 18.91
C LEU A 75 16.73 6.46 17.46
N PRO A 76 17.59 6.03 16.53
CA PRO A 76 17.38 6.28 15.11
C PRO A 76 16.06 5.67 14.67
N GLU A 77 15.43 6.30 13.67
CA GLU A 77 14.21 5.75 13.10
C GLU A 77 14.57 4.55 12.20
N ALA A 78 13.76 3.48 12.27
CA ALA A 78 13.98 2.30 11.45
C ALA A 78 13.89 2.66 9.95
N GLY A 79 14.81 2.16 9.13
CA GLY A 79 14.85 2.47 7.69
C GLY A 79 15.56 3.77 7.32
N VAL A 80 16.16 4.49 8.27
CA VAL A 80 17.02 5.64 7.97
C VAL A 80 18.43 5.15 7.63
N ASP A 81 19.05 5.73 6.61
CA ASP A 81 20.46 5.48 6.31
C ASP A 81 21.34 5.99 7.47
N LEU A 82 21.89 5.05 8.21
CA LEU A 82 22.87 5.31 9.25
C LEU A 82 24.29 5.22 8.67
N PRO A 83 25.24 6.03 9.15
CA PRO A 83 26.66 5.86 8.82
C PRO A 83 27.18 4.46 9.19
N ASP A 84 28.19 3.96 8.48
CA ASP A 84 28.80 2.65 8.78
C ASP A 84 29.50 2.63 10.15
N ASP A 85 29.96 3.80 10.62
CA ASP A 85 30.53 4.00 11.95
C ASP A 85 29.47 4.30 13.01
N TYR A 86 28.17 4.14 12.70
CA TYR A 86 27.10 4.35 13.65
C TYR A 86 27.24 3.41 14.84
N VAL A 87 27.26 4.03 16.01
CA VAL A 87 27.41 3.34 17.28
C VAL A 87 26.03 3.14 17.90
N GLU A 88 25.58 1.89 17.96
CA GLU A 88 24.30 1.55 18.60
C GLU A 88 24.25 1.97 20.06
N LYS A 89 23.06 2.36 20.51
CA LYS A 89 22.84 2.79 21.89
C LYS A 89 22.86 1.63 22.87
N HIS A 90 22.34 0.47 22.45
CA HIS A 90 22.35 -0.77 23.22
C HIS A 90 23.38 -1.72 22.59
N GLN A 91 24.66 -1.47 22.91
CA GLN A 91 25.80 -2.26 22.39
C GLN A 91 25.95 -3.60 23.08
N GLU A 92 25.63 -3.65 24.38
CA GLU A 92 25.81 -4.82 25.23
C GLU A 92 25.01 -5.98 24.64
N ASP A 93 25.75 -6.94 24.10
CA ASP A 93 25.20 -8.21 23.69
C ASP A 93 24.96 -9.09 24.91
N ILE A 94 23.79 -9.70 24.96
CA ILE A 94 23.41 -10.60 26.07
C ILE A 94 24.22 -11.89 26.00
N LEU A 95 24.60 -12.28 24.78
CA LEU A 95 25.41 -13.45 24.47
C LEU A 95 26.82 -13.01 24.10
N GLU A 96 27.81 -13.83 24.44
CA GLU A 96 29.17 -13.69 23.93
C GLU A 96 29.18 -14.15 22.46
N ASP A 97 29.50 -13.25 21.54
CA ASP A 97 29.50 -13.47 20.09
C ASP A 97 28.20 -14.09 19.51
N PRO A 98 27.05 -13.39 19.58
CA PRO A 98 25.74 -13.91 19.17
C PRO A 98 25.62 -14.25 17.67
N PHE A 99 26.60 -13.84 16.86
CA PHE A 99 26.59 -14.01 15.41
C PHE A 99 27.64 -15.02 14.92
N ASP A 100 28.29 -15.74 15.84
CA ASP A 100 29.24 -16.80 15.50
C ASP A 100 28.57 -17.82 14.55
N PRO A 101 29.12 -18.07 13.35
CA PRO A 101 28.64 -19.09 12.42
C PRO A 101 28.53 -20.52 13.00
N GLY A 102 29.10 -20.78 14.18
CA GLY A 102 28.85 -22.00 14.95
C GLY A 102 27.41 -22.16 15.46
N TYR A 103 26.64 -21.07 15.56
CA TYR A 103 25.22 -21.10 15.89
C TYR A 103 24.34 -21.28 14.64
N PRO A 104 23.19 -21.96 14.75
CA PRO A 104 22.21 -22.03 13.66
C PRO A 104 21.83 -20.65 13.11
N LEU A 105 21.61 -20.56 11.80
CA LEU A 105 21.22 -19.31 11.14
C LEU A 105 19.95 -18.72 11.75
N SER A 106 18.96 -19.55 12.05
CA SER A 106 17.71 -19.20 12.73
C SER A 106 17.95 -18.34 13.97
N GLN A 107 18.76 -18.83 14.90
CA GLN A 107 19.10 -18.14 16.15
C GLN A 107 19.81 -16.80 15.92
N ARG A 108 20.74 -16.75 14.96
CA ARG A 108 21.46 -15.52 14.63
C ARG A 108 20.54 -14.46 14.05
N VAL A 109 19.63 -14.86 13.16
CA VAL A 109 18.64 -13.96 12.54
C VAL A 109 17.62 -13.48 13.55
N GLU A 110 17.07 -14.34 14.41
CA GLU A 110 16.15 -13.95 15.49
C GLU A 110 16.78 -12.92 16.42
N TYR A 111 18.02 -13.17 16.87
CA TYR A 111 18.74 -12.24 17.72
C TYR A 111 19.01 -10.92 17.01
N ALA A 112 19.35 -10.96 15.71
CA ALA A 112 19.54 -9.76 14.89
C ALA A 112 18.25 -8.93 14.79
N ILE A 113 17.10 -9.55 14.58
CA ILE A 113 15.78 -8.88 14.52
C ILE A 113 15.47 -8.23 15.87
N TRP A 114 15.60 -8.98 16.96
CA TRP A 114 15.37 -8.45 18.30
C TRP A 114 16.26 -7.24 18.60
N LYS A 115 17.56 -7.35 18.30
CA LYS A 115 18.53 -6.27 18.54
C LYS A 115 18.26 -5.06 17.64
N TYR A 116 17.87 -5.29 16.39
CA TYR A 116 17.45 -4.23 15.47
C TYR A 116 16.22 -3.49 16.00
N ARG A 117 15.19 -4.20 16.47
CA ARG A 117 14.00 -3.61 17.11
C ARG A 117 14.30 -2.83 18.38
N LYS A 118 15.27 -3.30 19.19
CA LYS A 118 15.70 -2.62 20.43
C LYS A 118 16.46 -1.32 20.14
N ASN A 119 17.24 -1.29 19.06
CA ASN A 119 18.08 -0.15 18.68
C ASN A 119 17.43 0.83 17.70
N HIS A 120 16.22 0.56 17.20
CA HIS A 120 15.51 1.46 16.28
C HIS A 120 14.11 1.83 16.79
N LYS A 121 13.69 3.04 16.44
CA LYS A 121 12.33 3.52 16.66
C LYS A 121 11.48 3.17 15.45
N PHE A 122 10.40 2.42 15.68
CA PHE A 122 9.41 2.11 14.66
C PHE A 122 8.17 3.00 14.80
N THR A 123 7.74 3.61 13.70
CA THR A 123 6.36 4.08 13.54
C THR A 123 5.41 2.89 13.39
N GLU A 124 4.11 3.11 13.49
CA GLU A 124 3.13 2.04 13.33
C GLU A 124 3.17 1.44 11.93
N GLU A 125 3.24 2.29 10.90
CA GLU A 125 3.33 1.89 9.50
C GLU A 125 4.63 1.13 9.19
N ARG A 126 5.79 1.63 9.63
CA ARG A 126 7.07 0.91 9.45
C ARG A 126 7.11 -0.41 10.20
N ARG A 127 6.50 -0.49 11.39
CA ARG A 127 6.38 -1.77 12.10
C ARG A 127 5.53 -2.75 11.27
N ALA A 128 4.39 -2.31 10.76
CA ALA A 128 3.53 -3.13 9.93
C ALA A 128 4.24 -3.67 8.68
N ILE A 129 4.98 -2.80 7.97
CA ILE A 129 5.77 -3.19 6.80
C ILE A 129 6.84 -4.22 7.18
N PHE A 130 7.60 -3.94 8.25
CA PHE A 130 8.65 -4.85 8.70
C PHE A 130 8.11 -6.22 9.12
N ASP A 131 7.03 -6.23 9.90
CA ASP A 131 6.40 -7.47 10.37
C ASP A 131 5.84 -8.29 9.20
N ASN A 132 5.29 -7.64 8.16
CA ASN A 132 4.78 -8.29 6.95
C ASN A 132 5.92 -8.83 6.07
N TYR A 133 7.02 -8.08 5.90
CA TYR A 133 8.23 -8.57 5.23
C TYR A 133 8.82 -9.81 5.93
N LEU A 134 8.97 -9.76 7.26
CA LEU A 134 9.49 -10.89 8.02
C LEU A 134 8.58 -12.12 7.91
N LYS A 135 7.25 -11.95 7.98
CA LYS A 135 6.28 -13.03 7.76
C LYS A 135 6.40 -13.64 6.38
N PHE A 136 6.54 -12.80 5.35
CA PHE A 136 6.73 -13.27 3.99
C PHE A 136 8.02 -14.10 3.85
N GLY A 137 9.09 -13.69 4.53
CA GLY A 137 10.33 -14.47 4.65
C GLY A 137 10.26 -15.70 5.56
N GLY A 138 9.07 -16.15 5.96
CA GLY A 138 8.87 -17.36 6.78
C GLY A 138 9.07 -17.16 8.29
N ILE A 139 9.20 -15.92 8.77
CA ILE A 139 9.44 -15.62 10.19
C ILE A 139 8.10 -15.35 10.87
N ASN A 140 7.79 -16.11 11.92
CA ASN A 140 6.57 -15.92 12.70
C ASN A 140 6.67 -14.63 13.51
N THR A 141 5.98 -13.57 13.09
CA THR A 141 5.93 -12.30 13.84
C THR A 141 4.58 -12.14 14.57
N GLY A 142 4.63 -11.94 15.89
CA GLY A 142 3.44 -11.69 16.71
C GLY A 142 3.69 -11.89 18.21
N PRO A 143 2.91 -11.22 19.09
CA PRO A 143 3.04 -11.45 20.52
C PRO A 143 2.69 -12.91 20.81
N ASN A 144 3.66 -13.70 21.29
CA ASN A 144 3.46 -15.09 21.69
C ASN A 144 2.29 -15.21 22.70
N MET A 145 1.07 -15.47 22.21
CA MET A 145 -0.16 -15.47 23.02
C MET A 145 -0.22 -16.63 24.02
N PHE A 146 0.67 -17.62 23.89
CA PHE A 146 0.70 -18.82 24.74
C PHE A 146 1.72 -18.79 25.88
N LEU A 147 2.62 -17.81 25.94
CA LEU A 147 3.42 -17.58 27.14
C LEU A 147 2.81 -16.42 27.91
N GLY A 148 1.94 -16.79 28.86
CA GLY A 148 1.24 -15.87 29.75
C GLY A 148 2.17 -14.76 30.22
N ARG A 149 1.66 -13.51 30.19
CA ARG A 149 2.38 -12.31 30.62
C ARG A 149 3.23 -12.65 31.84
N ALA A 150 4.55 -12.64 31.69
CA ALA A 150 5.43 -12.38 32.80
C ALA A 150 5.11 -10.93 33.25
N THR A 151 4.04 -10.78 34.03
CA THR A 151 3.77 -9.53 34.72
C THR A 151 4.96 -9.31 35.63
N GLY A 152 5.50 -8.10 35.66
CA GLY A 152 6.67 -7.75 36.48
C GLY A 152 6.47 -7.90 38.00
N ALA A 153 5.45 -8.62 38.44
CA ALA A 153 5.25 -9.08 39.81
C ALA A 153 6.00 -10.40 40.11
N ASP A 154 6.31 -11.23 39.10
CA ASP A 154 7.12 -12.45 39.26
C ASP A 154 8.60 -12.27 38.91
N ALA A 155 9.01 -11.04 38.58
CA ALA A 155 10.41 -10.68 38.43
C ALA A 155 11.08 -10.74 39.80
N ARG A 156 11.56 -11.93 40.17
CA ARG A 156 12.61 -12.07 41.18
C ARG A 156 13.73 -11.11 40.79
N GLU A 157 14.29 -10.47 41.81
CA GLU A 157 15.33 -9.44 41.77
C GLU A 157 16.62 -9.98 41.10
N GLY A 158 16.55 -10.19 39.79
CA GLY A 158 17.65 -10.51 38.90
C GLY A 158 18.08 -9.23 38.16
N SER A 159 19.34 -9.16 37.78
CA SER A 159 19.87 -8.03 36.99
C SER A 159 19.03 -7.83 35.73
N ASP A 160 18.91 -6.56 35.28
CA ASP A 160 18.21 -6.19 34.04
C ASP A 160 18.63 -7.08 32.83
N THR A 161 19.82 -7.66 32.87
CA THR A 161 20.38 -8.61 31.89
C THR A 161 19.67 -9.96 31.81
N GLU A 162 19.22 -10.53 32.94
CA GLU A 162 18.58 -11.87 33.00
C GLU A 162 17.12 -11.80 32.52
N VAL A 163 16.46 -10.67 32.82
CA VAL A 163 15.09 -10.37 32.36
C VAL A 163 15.09 -10.11 30.85
N ASP A 164 16.12 -9.43 30.33
CA ASP A 164 16.30 -9.22 28.90
C ASP A 164 16.66 -10.52 28.15
N PHE A 165 17.39 -11.46 28.77
CA PHE A 165 17.70 -12.78 28.20
C PHE A 165 16.44 -13.64 28.01
N GLN A 166 15.58 -13.70 29.03
CA GLN A 166 14.29 -14.38 28.89
C GLN A 166 13.40 -13.66 27.87
N ALA A 167 13.42 -12.33 27.79
CA ALA A 167 12.67 -11.58 26.78
C ALA A 167 13.19 -11.79 25.33
N ALA A 168 14.49 -11.99 25.14
CA ALA A 168 15.08 -12.34 23.85
C ALA A 168 14.75 -13.79 23.44
N LYS A 169 14.74 -14.73 24.40
CA LYS A 169 14.28 -16.12 24.17
C LYS A 169 12.76 -16.24 23.98
N LEU A 170 12.01 -15.24 24.42
CA LEU A 170 10.57 -15.05 24.20
C LEU A 170 10.27 -14.19 22.97
N ALA A 171 11.27 -14.00 22.08
CA ALA A 171 11.15 -13.11 20.94
C ALA A 171 9.81 -13.31 20.22
N ILE A 172 9.19 -12.17 19.95
CA ILE A 172 7.94 -12.01 19.19
C ILE A 172 8.11 -12.55 17.76
N ASP A 173 9.36 -12.68 17.32
CA ASP A 173 9.76 -13.12 16.00
C ASP A 173 10.53 -14.43 16.14
N SER A 174 9.99 -15.55 15.63
CA SER A 174 10.67 -16.86 15.64
C SER A 174 10.72 -17.49 14.26
N VAL A 175 11.81 -18.17 13.95
CA VAL A 175 11.98 -18.98 12.75
C VAL A 175 11.45 -20.38 13.08
N PRO A 176 10.42 -20.89 12.37
CA PRO A 176 9.91 -22.23 12.63
C PRO A 176 10.99 -23.30 12.47
N ASP A 177 11.09 -24.22 13.44
CA ASP A 177 12.05 -25.34 13.44
C ASP A 177 11.89 -26.25 12.19
N GLU A 178 10.68 -26.30 11.61
CA GLU A 178 10.36 -27.03 10.39
C GLU A 178 11.08 -26.49 9.14
N LEU A 179 11.60 -25.25 9.20
CA LEU A 179 12.38 -24.66 8.12
C LEU A 179 13.87 -25.07 8.15
N GLU A 180 14.34 -25.73 9.21
CA GLU A 180 15.77 -26.09 9.35
C GLU A 180 16.18 -27.31 8.51
N GLU A 181 15.25 -28.19 8.12
CA GLU A 181 15.54 -29.38 7.30
C GLU A 181 15.12 -29.19 5.83
N GLY A 182 16.07 -28.78 4.98
CA GLY A 182 15.95 -28.89 3.52
C GLY A 182 15.40 -27.67 2.77
N ILE A 183 15.20 -26.54 3.45
CA ILE A 183 14.76 -25.29 2.81
C ILE A 183 15.97 -24.45 2.41
N GLU A 184 16.01 -24.04 1.14
CA GLU A 184 17.02 -23.13 0.62
C GLU A 184 16.70 -21.70 1.06
N VAL A 185 17.64 -21.04 1.74
CA VAL A 185 17.48 -19.66 2.20
C VAL A 185 17.97 -18.70 1.12
N SER A 186 17.10 -17.79 0.68
CA SER A 186 17.39 -16.79 -0.33
C SER A 186 16.85 -15.41 0.09
N PHE A 187 17.74 -14.54 0.55
CA PHE A 187 17.43 -13.14 0.87
C PHE A 187 17.09 -12.34 -0.39
N SER A 188 17.77 -12.62 -1.50
CA SER A 188 17.54 -11.90 -2.76
C SER A 188 16.17 -12.20 -3.34
N GLU A 189 15.77 -13.47 -3.35
CA GLU A 189 14.44 -13.88 -3.80
C GLU A 189 13.34 -13.32 -2.91
N VAL A 190 13.49 -13.44 -1.57
CA VAL A 190 12.52 -12.85 -0.63
C VAL A 190 12.37 -11.35 -0.84
N ALA A 191 13.47 -10.60 -1.02
CA ALA A 191 13.40 -9.17 -1.31
C ALA A 191 12.74 -8.87 -2.67
N GLN A 192 13.05 -9.68 -3.70
CA GLN A 192 12.54 -9.51 -5.06
C GLN A 192 11.04 -9.77 -5.15
N VAL A 193 10.56 -10.92 -4.66
CA VAL A 193 9.13 -11.26 -4.71
C VAL A 193 8.34 -10.33 -3.80
N TYR A 194 8.84 -10.05 -2.60
CA TYR A 194 8.15 -9.17 -1.67
C TYR A 194 7.94 -7.78 -2.24
N LEU A 195 9.03 -7.10 -2.63
CA LEU A 195 8.95 -5.72 -3.14
C LEU A 195 8.36 -5.68 -4.55
N GLY A 196 8.58 -6.72 -5.36
CA GLY A 196 8.17 -6.77 -6.75
C GLY A 196 6.71 -7.18 -6.95
N ASN A 197 6.12 -7.91 -6.01
CA ASN A 197 4.80 -8.52 -6.17
C ASN A 197 3.95 -8.38 -4.89
N THR A 198 4.32 -9.08 -3.81
CA THR A 198 3.48 -9.25 -2.62
C THR A 198 3.11 -7.91 -1.97
N PHE A 199 4.08 -7.02 -1.79
CA PHE A 199 3.89 -5.71 -1.17
C PHE A 199 2.89 -4.83 -1.93
N ILE A 200 2.90 -4.89 -3.26
CA ILE A 200 2.02 -4.07 -4.11
C ILE A 200 0.58 -4.57 -4.07
N ARG A 201 0.39 -5.87 -3.85
CA ARG A 201 -0.92 -6.52 -3.76
C ARG A 201 -1.56 -6.40 -2.38
N GLU A 202 -0.76 -6.10 -1.37
CA GLU A 202 -1.23 -5.94 0.01
C GLU A 202 -2.14 -4.70 0.13
N SER A 203 -3.41 -4.92 0.46
CA SER A 203 -4.41 -3.85 0.62
C SER A 203 -4.10 -2.91 1.79
N ARG A 204 -3.25 -3.34 2.72
CA ARG A 204 -2.83 -2.54 3.88
C ARG A 204 -1.95 -1.33 3.53
N PHE A 205 -1.14 -1.42 2.47
CA PHE A 205 -0.11 -0.42 2.16
C PHE A 205 -0.49 0.42 0.95
N ILE A 206 -1.37 1.40 1.16
CA ILE A 206 -1.93 2.21 0.07
C ILE A 206 -1.18 3.53 -0.11
N SER A 207 -0.50 4.04 0.93
CA SER A 207 0.04 5.39 0.93
C SER A 207 1.32 5.51 0.09
N MET A 208 1.57 6.68 -0.50
CA MET A 208 2.86 6.95 -1.17
C MET A 208 4.04 6.77 -0.20
N GLN A 209 3.84 7.11 1.08
CA GLN A 209 4.88 6.96 2.08
C GLN A 209 5.22 5.48 2.32
N SER A 210 4.26 4.56 2.24
CA SER A 210 4.53 3.12 2.37
C SER A 210 5.48 2.63 1.26
N PHE A 211 5.26 3.06 0.01
CA PHE A 211 6.09 2.71 -1.15
C PHE A 211 7.50 3.32 -1.09
N ILE A 212 7.68 4.41 -0.35
CA ILE A 212 8.99 5.00 -0.06
C ILE A 212 9.65 4.28 1.12
N ASP A 213 8.92 4.03 2.20
CA ASP A 213 9.45 3.50 3.45
C ASP A 213 9.84 2.02 3.33
N ALA A 214 9.09 1.20 2.59
CA ALA A 214 9.33 -0.24 2.50
C ALA A 214 10.73 -0.61 1.99
N PRO A 215 11.19 -0.15 0.81
CA PRO A 215 12.52 -0.50 0.32
C PRO A 215 13.65 0.12 1.17
N ASN A 216 13.41 1.27 1.81
CA ASN A 216 14.37 1.88 2.74
C ASN A 216 14.51 1.06 4.03
N LEU A 217 13.39 0.57 4.57
CA LEU A 217 13.36 -0.22 5.79
C LEU A 217 14.02 -1.58 5.61
N ILE A 218 13.76 -2.25 4.49
CA ILE A 218 14.34 -3.56 4.18
C ILE A 218 15.83 -3.43 3.88
N ASP A 219 16.26 -2.44 3.07
CA ASP A 219 17.69 -2.21 2.83
C ASP A 219 18.47 -1.91 4.12
N ALA A 220 17.91 -1.09 5.01
CA ALA A 220 18.55 -0.77 6.29
C ALA A 220 18.70 -2.01 7.19
N PHE A 221 17.71 -2.91 7.19
CA PHE A 221 17.79 -4.16 7.92
C PHE A 221 18.80 -5.13 7.29
N LEU A 222 18.79 -5.30 5.97
CA LEU A 222 19.77 -6.14 5.27
C LEU A 222 21.20 -5.64 5.46
N ARG A 223 21.40 -4.31 5.40
CA ARG A 223 22.69 -3.69 5.74
C ARG A 223 23.09 -3.96 7.18
N TYR A 224 22.14 -3.95 8.11
CA TYR A 224 22.42 -4.30 9.50
C TYR A 224 22.90 -5.76 9.63
N LEU A 225 22.29 -6.71 8.91
CA LEU A 225 22.74 -8.10 8.86
C LEU A 225 24.17 -8.22 8.31
N GLU A 226 24.47 -7.48 7.25
CA GLU A 226 25.80 -7.44 6.61
C GLU A 226 26.87 -6.88 7.55
N LEU A 227 26.64 -5.71 8.14
CA LEU A 227 27.60 -5.04 9.04
C LEU A 227 27.89 -5.86 10.29
N ARG A 228 26.87 -6.54 10.83
CA ARG A 228 27.00 -7.40 12.01
C ARG A 228 27.46 -8.82 11.68
N LYS A 229 27.67 -9.14 10.40
CA LYS A 229 28.04 -10.48 9.92
C LYS A 229 27.13 -11.56 10.49
N VAL A 230 25.82 -11.32 10.45
CA VAL A 230 24.81 -12.25 11.00
C VAL A 230 24.75 -13.55 10.21
N ALA A 231 24.98 -13.49 8.89
CA ALA A 231 24.92 -14.61 7.97
C ALA A 231 26.02 -14.48 6.90
N PRO A 232 27.32 -14.59 7.26
CA PRO A 232 28.43 -14.39 6.34
C PRO A 232 28.44 -15.43 5.19
N GLU A 233 27.85 -16.59 5.39
CA GLU A 233 27.70 -17.60 4.34
C GLU A 233 26.71 -17.21 3.23
N TYR A 234 25.84 -16.22 3.49
CA TYR A 234 24.91 -15.62 2.53
C TYR A 234 25.28 -14.18 2.14
N ALA A 235 26.53 -13.74 2.37
CA ALA A 235 26.93 -12.35 2.14
C ALA A 235 26.68 -11.86 0.70
N ASP A 236 26.99 -12.68 -0.30
CA ASP A 236 26.75 -12.35 -1.72
C ASP A 236 25.26 -12.22 -2.03
N ASP A 237 24.43 -13.04 -1.38
CA ASP A 237 22.98 -13.03 -1.58
C ASP A 237 22.31 -11.82 -0.90
N ILE A 238 22.76 -11.47 0.30
CA ILE A 238 22.37 -10.23 0.98
C ILE A 238 22.75 -9.01 0.12
N ALA A 239 23.94 -8.99 -0.49
CA ALA A 239 24.35 -7.91 -1.37
C ALA A 239 23.43 -7.78 -2.60
N LYS A 240 22.99 -8.89 -3.20
CA LYS A 240 21.98 -8.89 -4.28
C LYS A 240 20.63 -8.37 -3.79
N ALA A 241 20.17 -8.81 -2.62
CA ALA A 241 18.92 -8.34 -2.01
C ALA A 241 18.93 -6.82 -1.80
N ARG A 242 20.07 -6.26 -1.37
CA ARG A 242 20.26 -4.81 -1.23
C ARG A 242 20.25 -4.08 -2.57
N ALA A 243 20.80 -4.68 -3.62
CA ALA A 243 20.72 -4.11 -4.98
C ALA A 243 19.26 -4.02 -5.48
N ILE A 244 18.45 -5.06 -5.21
CA ILE A 244 17.00 -5.04 -5.47
C ILE A 244 16.32 -3.93 -4.67
N CYS A 245 16.64 -3.77 -3.38
CA CYS A 245 16.08 -2.68 -2.58
C CYS A 245 16.47 -1.30 -3.14
N ALA A 246 17.71 -1.12 -3.63
CA ALA A 246 18.14 0.11 -4.26
C ALA A 246 17.35 0.43 -5.54
N GLN A 247 17.02 -0.58 -6.33
CA GLN A 247 16.13 -0.44 -7.48
C GLN A 247 14.70 -0.09 -7.02
N ALA A 248 14.17 -0.81 -6.04
CA ALA A 248 12.84 -0.59 -5.48
C ALA A 248 12.64 0.82 -4.89
N LYS A 249 13.69 1.44 -4.29
CA LYS A 249 13.65 2.85 -3.83
C LYS A 249 13.28 3.83 -4.94
N ILE A 250 13.55 3.50 -6.21
CA ILE A 250 13.25 4.32 -7.38
C ILE A 250 11.93 3.89 -8.02
N GLU A 251 11.75 2.58 -8.23
CA GLU A 251 10.63 2.07 -9.03
C GLU A 251 9.31 2.01 -8.27
N LEU A 252 9.31 1.70 -6.97
CA LEU A 252 8.06 1.57 -6.20
C LEU A 252 7.25 2.88 -6.11
N PRO A 253 7.86 4.03 -5.77
CA PRO A 253 7.13 5.30 -5.82
C PRO A 253 6.54 5.59 -7.20
N LYS A 254 7.27 5.22 -8.27
CA LYS A 254 6.80 5.38 -9.66
C LYS A 254 5.63 4.44 -9.98
N CYS A 255 5.67 3.18 -9.58
CA CYS A 255 4.53 2.25 -9.68
C CYS A 255 3.29 2.84 -9.02
N LYS A 256 3.44 3.42 -7.82
CA LYS A 256 2.32 4.05 -7.11
C LYS A 256 1.77 5.27 -7.84
N MET A 257 2.64 6.13 -8.40
CA MET A 257 2.19 7.26 -9.24
C MET A 257 1.43 6.76 -10.47
N LEU A 258 1.96 5.75 -11.16
CA LEU A 258 1.31 5.16 -12.33
C LEU A 258 -0.06 4.55 -12.00
N THR A 259 -0.23 3.95 -10.81
CA THR A 259 -1.54 3.40 -10.40
C THR A 259 -2.61 4.48 -10.29
N VAL A 260 -2.22 5.72 -10.01
CA VAL A 260 -3.14 6.86 -9.94
C VAL A 260 -3.33 7.51 -11.31
N ASP A 261 -2.27 7.58 -12.12
CA ASP A 261 -2.28 8.34 -13.37
C ASP A 261 -2.74 7.52 -14.60
N MET A 262 -2.61 6.19 -14.56
CA MET A 262 -3.06 5.29 -15.64
C MET A 262 -4.60 5.15 -15.62
N PRO A 263 -5.27 5.07 -16.79
CA PRO A 263 -4.70 4.91 -18.14
C PRO A 263 -4.29 6.23 -18.83
N GLY A 264 -4.45 7.38 -18.18
CA GLY A 264 -4.17 8.70 -18.76
C GLY A 264 -5.34 9.28 -19.55
N LYS A 265 -5.27 10.57 -19.87
CA LYS A 265 -6.36 11.32 -20.52
C LYS A 265 -6.60 10.84 -21.94
N PHE A 266 -5.55 10.55 -22.71
CA PHE A 266 -5.72 10.06 -24.08
C PHE A 266 -6.47 8.73 -24.11
N ASN A 267 -6.05 7.77 -23.30
CA ASN A 267 -6.68 6.47 -23.28
C ASN A 267 -8.10 6.52 -22.69
N GLN A 268 -8.32 7.33 -21.65
CA GLN A 268 -9.66 7.61 -21.14
C GLN A 268 -10.57 8.23 -22.23
N ALA A 269 -10.05 9.16 -23.03
CA ALA A 269 -10.76 9.74 -24.17
C ALA A 269 -11.10 8.68 -25.23
N CYS A 270 -10.20 7.73 -25.50
CA CYS A 270 -10.47 6.60 -26.38
C CYS A 270 -11.60 5.72 -25.83
N SER A 271 -11.59 5.39 -24.53
CA SER A 271 -12.65 4.60 -23.90
C SER A 271 -14.01 5.31 -23.97
N ILE A 272 -14.07 6.62 -23.75
CA ILE A 272 -15.32 7.41 -23.88
C ILE A 272 -15.81 7.47 -25.33
N TYR A 273 -14.89 7.58 -26.29
CA TYR A 273 -15.24 7.81 -27.68
C TYR A 273 -15.58 6.52 -28.44
N PHE A 274 -14.83 5.44 -28.21
CA PHE A 274 -14.95 4.16 -28.90
C PHE A 274 -15.52 3.02 -28.05
N GLY A 275 -15.38 3.09 -26.72
CA GLY A 275 -15.75 2.01 -25.82
C GLY A 275 -17.26 1.87 -25.63
N ASP A 276 -17.64 0.73 -25.05
CA ASP A 276 -19.02 0.38 -24.71
C ASP A 276 -19.41 0.84 -23.29
N ILE A 277 -18.59 1.69 -22.64
CA ILE A 277 -18.94 2.35 -21.39
C ILE A 277 -20.36 2.90 -21.57
N PRO A 278 -21.31 2.67 -20.64
CA PRO A 278 -22.71 3.13 -20.74
C PRO A 278 -22.83 4.66 -20.58
N THR A 279 -22.02 5.40 -21.33
CA THR A 279 -22.26 6.78 -21.80
C THR A 279 -23.45 6.86 -22.74
N ILE A 280 -23.86 5.72 -23.32
CA ILE A 280 -24.98 5.62 -24.24
C ILE A 280 -26.08 4.79 -23.59
N MET A 281 -26.77 5.36 -22.61
CA MET A 281 -28.23 5.27 -22.74
C MET A 281 -28.52 5.98 -24.06
N ASP A 282 -28.92 5.23 -25.09
CA ASP A 282 -29.30 5.79 -26.39
C ASP A 282 -30.29 6.91 -26.13
N THR A 283 -29.87 8.17 -26.20
CA THR A 283 -30.73 9.30 -25.87
C THR A 283 -31.60 9.70 -27.06
N SER A 284 -31.54 8.97 -28.18
CA SER A 284 -32.31 9.26 -29.40
C SER A 284 -33.82 9.09 -29.20
N TRP A 285 -34.26 8.35 -28.17
CA TRP A 285 -35.66 8.27 -27.76
C TRP A 285 -36.11 9.42 -26.84
N MET A 286 -35.19 10.23 -26.29
CA MET A 286 -35.54 11.34 -25.41
C MET A 286 -36.00 12.56 -26.22
N SER A 287 -37.22 13.02 -25.97
CA SER A 287 -37.82 14.18 -26.62
C SER A 287 -37.32 15.52 -26.05
N GLU A 288 -37.67 16.63 -26.69
CA GLU A 288 -37.39 18.01 -26.25
C GLU A 288 -37.89 18.29 -24.81
N ALA A 289 -38.92 17.58 -24.35
CA ALA A 289 -39.46 17.66 -22.99
C ALA A 289 -38.54 17.08 -21.89
N THR A 290 -37.53 16.28 -22.27
CA THR A 290 -36.58 15.61 -21.36
C THR A 290 -35.18 16.23 -21.34
N MET A 291 -34.99 17.40 -21.97
CA MET A 291 -33.70 18.10 -22.02
C MET A 291 -33.09 18.42 -20.64
N LYS A 292 -33.90 18.61 -19.60
CA LYS A 292 -33.39 18.79 -18.22
C LYS A 292 -32.71 17.52 -17.70
N THR A 293 -33.28 16.36 -17.97
CA THR A 293 -32.72 15.06 -17.58
C THR A 293 -31.45 14.76 -18.37
N GLN A 294 -31.43 15.07 -19.67
CA GLN A 294 -30.21 14.95 -20.48
C GLN A 294 -29.08 15.86 -19.97
N LYS A 295 -29.41 17.11 -19.60
CA LYS A 295 -28.43 18.05 -19.02
C LYS A 295 -27.93 17.59 -17.65
N MET A 296 -28.82 17.13 -16.76
CA MET A 296 -28.42 16.61 -15.43
C MET A 296 -27.57 15.34 -15.54
N PHE A 297 -27.86 14.46 -16.50
CA PHE A 297 -27.05 13.28 -16.75
C PHE A 297 -25.68 13.64 -17.35
N SER A 298 -25.65 14.58 -18.30
CA SER A 298 -24.38 15.05 -18.88
C SER A 298 -23.50 15.72 -17.82
N SER A 299 -24.07 16.52 -16.92
CA SER A 299 -23.33 17.12 -15.82
C SER A 299 -22.87 16.09 -14.78
N PHE A 300 -23.69 15.08 -14.48
CA PHE A 300 -23.30 13.97 -13.60
C PHE A 300 -22.17 13.15 -14.21
N PHE A 301 -22.22 12.89 -15.52
CA PHE A 301 -21.17 12.17 -16.23
C PHE A 301 -19.88 12.98 -16.30
N GLU A 302 -19.97 14.29 -16.56
CA GLU A 302 -18.85 15.22 -16.49
C GLU A 302 -18.23 15.26 -15.08
N GLU A 303 -19.06 15.23 -14.03
CA GLU A 303 -18.61 15.16 -12.64
C GLU A 303 -17.96 13.82 -12.28
N THR A 304 -18.46 12.71 -12.85
CA THR A 304 -18.00 11.35 -12.53
C THR A 304 -16.76 10.95 -13.33
N VAL A 305 -16.70 11.32 -14.61
CA VAL A 305 -15.63 10.89 -15.55
C VAL A 305 -14.65 12.02 -15.85
N GLY A 306 -15.00 13.27 -15.54
CA GLY A 306 -14.10 14.42 -15.69
C GLY A 306 -13.83 14.84 -17.13
N MET A 307 -14.52 14.25 -18.12
CA MET A 307 -14.32 14.55 -19.54
C MET A 307 -15.61 14.40 -20.35
N THR A 308 -15.90 15.41 -21.19
CA THR A 308 -17.05 15.38 -22.11
C THR A 308 -16.76 14.57 -23.37
N ARG A 309 -17.79 14.08 -24.06
CA ARG A 309 -17.60 13.32 -25.33
C ARG A 309 -17.00 14.20 -26.43
N GLU A 310 -17.34 15.48 -26.47
CA GLU A 310 -16.77 16.45 -27.42
C GLU A 310 -15.28 16.69 -27.16
N GLU A 311 -14.89 16.78 -25.89
CA GLU A 311 -13.49 16.88 -25.50
C GLU A 311 -12.73 15.60 -25.82
N ALA A 312 -13.28 14.44 -25.47
CA ALA A 312 -12.72 13.14 -25.81
C ALA A 312 -12.50 13.02 -27.32
N LYS A 313 -13.49 13.41 -28.13
CA LYS A 313 -13.35 13.46 -29.59
C LYS A 313 -12.18 14.33 -30.05
N ARG A 314 -11.99 15.53 -29.47
CA ARG A 314 -10.87 16.41 -29.84
C ARG A 314 -9.51 15.79 -29.51
N ILE A 315 -9.39 15.18 -28.33
CA ILE A 315 -8.16 14.51 -27.88
C ILE A 315 -7.85 13.33 -28.81
N VAL A 316 -8.83 12.46 -29.05
CA VAL A 316 -8.67 11.30 -29.94
C VAL A 316 -8.29 11.73 -31.36
N GLN A 317 -8.96 12.75 -31.92
CA GLN A 317 -8.67 13.27 -33.26
C GLN A 317 -7.26 13.88 -33.40
N SER A 318 -6.60 14.24 -32.28
CA SER A 318 -5.22 14.72 -32.31
C SER A 318 -4.21 13.62 -32.65
N GLN A 319 -4.52 12.36 -32.33
CA GLN A 319 -3.65 11.21 -32.54
C GLN A 319 -4.16 10.26 -33.63
N ILE A 320 -5.47 10.07 -33.72
CA ILE A 320 -6.13 9.15 -34.65
C ILE A 320 -6.79 9.94 -35.78
N LYS A 321 -6.33 9.75 -37.01
CA LYS A 321 -6.76 10.56 -38.17
C LYS A 321 -8.17 10.27 -38.69
N ASP A 322 -8.58 9.00 -38.75
CA ASP A 322 -9.92 8.61 -39.24
C ASP A 322 -10.80 8.08 -38.10
N THR A 323 -11.27 8.99 -37.24
CA THR A 323 -12.12 8.61 -36.09
C THR A 323 -13.56 8.29 -36.47
N THR A 324 -13.97 8.50 -37.72
CA THR A 324 -15.35 8.29 -38.20
C THR A 324 -15.63 6.86 -38.62
N ASN A 325 -14.66 6.22 -39.27
CA ASN A 325 -14.78 4.82 -39.70
C ASN A 325 -14.13 3.84 -38.71
N THR A 326 -13.37 4.37 -37.74
CA THR A 326 -12.73 3.56 -36.71
C THR A 326 -13.76 3.13 -35.67
N LYS A 327 -13.79 1.84 -35.39
CA LYS A 327 -14.65 1.22 -34.38
C LYS A 327 -13.81 0.30 -33.49
N LEU A 328 -14.30 0.03 -32.29
CA LEU A 328 -13.76 -1.04 -31.47
C LEU A 328 -13.90 -2.38 -32.19
N ASN A 329 -12.81 -3.13 -32.32
CA ASN A 329 -12.76 -4.42 -33.00
C ASN A 329 -12.86 -5.57 -31.98
N HIS A 330 -11.98 -5.58 -30.98
CA HIS A 330 -12.07 -6.49 -29.84
C HIS A 330 -11.34 -5.92 -28.62
N THR A 331 -11.71 -6.43 -27.45
CA THR A 331 -11.10 -6.12 -26.17
C THR A 331 -10.42 -7.37 -25.63
N LEU A 332 -9.19 -7.22 -25.16
CA LEU A 332 -8.45 -8.23 -24.42
C LEU A 332 -8.50 -7.84 -22.94
N ASN A 333 -9.13 -8.66 -22.12
CA ASN A 333 -9.27 -8.42 -20.69
C ASN A 333 -8.14 -9.14 -19.94
N TRP A 334 -7.66 -8.52 -18.86
CA TRP A 334 -6.73 -9.13 -17.91
C TRP A 334 -5.44 -9.68 -18.54
N VAL A 335 -4.88 -8.95 -19.52
CA VAL A 335 -3.63 -9.35 -20.18
C VAL A 335 -2.44 -8.87 -19.38
N SER A 336 -1.52 -9.77 -19.05
CA SER A 336 -0.21 -9.43 -18.48
C SER A 336 0.67 -8.80 -19.57
N ILE A 337 1.08 -7.56 -19.37
CA ILE A 337 1.91 -6.80 -20.30
C ILE A 337 3.22 -6.35 -19.67
N LYS A 338 4.28 -6.26 -20.48
CA LYS A 338 5.63 -5.83 -20.10
C LYS A 338 6.08 -4.66 -20.96
N LEU A 339 6.57 -3.60 -20.35
CA LEU A 339 7.08 -2.45 -21.09
C LEU A 339 8.44 -2.79 -21.72
N THR A 340 8.53 -2.71 -23.06
CA THR A 340 9.74 -3.13 -23.80
C THR A 340 10.40 -2.01 -24.59
N ASP A 341 9.68 -0.95 -24.94
CA ASP A 341 10.27 0.21 -25.62
C ASP A 341 9.63 1.52 -25.16
N ILE A 342 10.50 2.51 -24.89
CA ILE A 342 10.12 3.91 -24.69
C ILE A 342 10.93 4.71 -25.72
N PRO A 343 10.27 5.43 -26.65
CA PRO A 343 11.00 6.20 -27.65
C PRO A 343 11.79 7.34 -26.99
N PRO A 344 12.82 7.88 -27.66
CA PRO A 344 13.53 9.06 -27.16
C PRO A 344 12.59 10.27 -27.13
N ILE A 345 12.25 10.73 -25.92
CA ILE A 345 11.37 11.89 -25.70
C ILE A 345 12.21 13.17 -25.53
N PRO A 346 11.91 14.26 -26.25
CA PRO A 346 12.59 15.53 -26.07
C PRO A 346 12.42 16.07 -24.64
N SER A 347 13.52 16.49 -24.00
CA SER A 347 13.46 17.00 -22.62
C SER A 347 12.63 18.29 -22.46
N ASN A 348 12.41 19.02 -23.56
CA ASN A 348 11.60 20.24 -23.62
C ASN A 348 10.15 19.99 -24.09
N ALA A 349 9.75 18.74 -24.31
CA ALA A 349 8.37 18.42 -24.65
C ALA A 349 7.43 18.74 -23.47
N ASP A 350 6.24 19.23 -23.81
CA ASP A 350 5.21 19.54 -22.82
C ASP A 350 4.73 18.26 -22.11
N LEU A 351 4.37 18.37 -20.83
CA LEU A 351 3.96 17.22 -20.01
C LEU A 351 2.67 16.54 -20.52
N GLU A 352 1.85 17.27 -21.27
CA GLU A 352 0.61 16.78 -21.88
C GLU A 352 0.84 16.35 -23.35
N SER A 353 2.08 16.37 -23.85
CA SER A 353 2.41 15.83 -25.17
C SER A 353 2.32 14.31 -25.18
N PHE A 354 1.80 13.77 -26.27
CA PHE A 354 1.56 12.34 -26.44
C PHE A 354 2.71 11.64 -27.15
N PHE A 355 3.11 10.48 -26.63
CA PHE A 355 4.10 9.61 -27.25
C PHE A 355 3.63 8.16 -27.18
N LYS A 356 4.03 7.39 -28.20
CA LYS A 356 3.73 5.97 -28.30
C LYS A 356 4.81 5.17 -27.60
N VAL A 357 4.43 4.29 -26.69
CA VAL A 357 5.31 3.32 -26.03
C VAL A 357 4.88 1.90 -26.41
N THR A 358 5.79 0.94 -26.36
CA THR A 358 5.50 -0.44 -26.75
C THR A 358 5.54 -1.36 -25.55
N PHE A 359 4.44 -2.09 -25.38
CA PHE A 359 4.35 -3.22 -24.46
C PHE A 359 4.37 -4.53 -25.25
N THR A 360 4.89 -5.60 -24.63
CA THR A 360 4.70 -6.98 -25.10
C THR A 360 3.80 -7.75 -24.14
N ASN A 361 3.17 -8.81 -24.61
CA ASN A 361 2.57 -9.80 -23.73
C ASN A 361 3.67 -10.45 -22.88
N TYR A 362 3.46 -10.50 -21.56
CA TYR A 362 4.46 -10.97 -20.60
C TYR A 362 4.77 -12.47 -20.74
N GLU A 363 3.76 -13.29 -21.09
CA GLU A 363 3.90 -14.75 -21.16
C GLU A 363 4.57 -15.22 -22.46
N ASN A 364 4.23 -14.58 -23.59
CA ASN A 364 4.65 -15.08 -24.90
C ASN A 364 5.69 -14.20 -25.62
N ASP A 365 5.89 -12.95 -25.19
CA ASP A 365 6.79 -11.95 -25.80
C ASP A 365 6.62 -11.71 -27.32
N GLN A 366 5.55 -12.24 -27.92
CA GLN A 366 5.27 -12.16 -29.37
C GLN A 366 4.28 -11.04 -29.68
N ASP A 367 3.23 -10.91 -28.88
CA ASP A 367 2.20 -9.90 -29.10
C ASP A 367 2.70 -8.52 -28.65
N LYS A 368 2.60 -7.53 -29.54
CA LYS A 368 3.04 -6.14 -29.31
C LYS A 368 1.85 -5.20 -29.27
N TYR A 369 1.88 -4.30 -28.29
CA TYR A 369 0.85 -3.30 -28.05
C TYR A 369 1.50 -1.92 -28.01
N ASP A 370 1.27 -1.16 -29.08
CA ASP A 370 1.71 0.22 -29.19
C ASP A 370 0.63 1.14 -28.62
N ILE A 371 0.87 1.71 -27.45
CA ILE A 371 -0.10 2.50 -26.70
C ILE A 371 0.42 3.92 -26.53
N VAL A 372 -0.47 4.90 -26.64
CA VAL A 372 -0.12 6.32 -26.54
C VAL A 372 -0.36 6.82 -25.12
N PHE A 373 0.61 7.52 -24.54
CA PHE A 373 0.53 8.14 -23.22
C PHE A 373 1.03 9.58 -23.24
N GLU A 374 0.57 10.38 -22.29
CA GLU A 374 1.15 11.68 -21.96
C GLU A 374 2.57 11.52 -21.42
N LYS A 375 3.44 12.48 -21.73
CA LYS A 375 4.81 12.54 -21.21
C LYS A 375 4.86 12.39 -19.68
N LYS A 376 3.95 13.00 -18.93
CA LYS A 376 3.91 12.89 -17.45
C LYS A 376 3.78 11.45 -16.95
N ILE A 377 3.07 10.58 -17.68
CA ILE A 377 2.95 9.16 -17.34
C ILE A 377 4.26 8.46 -17.72
N ILE A 378 4.79 8.78 -18.90
CA ILE A 378 6.03 8.17 -19.40
C ILE A 378 7.24 8.50 -18.53
N ASP A 379 7.30 9.69 -17.92
CA ASP A 379 8.37 10.08 -16.98
C ASP A 379 8.44 9.12 -15.76
N ASN A 380 7.34 8.44 -15.44
CA ASN A 380 7.26 7.42 -14.38
C ASN A 380 7.44 5.98 -14.89
N LEU A 381 7.37 5.74 -16.20
CA LEU A 381 7.60 4.41 -16.77
C LEU A 381 9.09 4.03 -16.73
N ILE A 382 9.36 2.73 -16.51
CA ILE A 382 10.69 2.13 -16.53
C ILE A 382 10.62 0.84 -17.34
N LEU A 383 11.58 0.64 -18.24
CA LEU A 383 11.66 -0.56 -19.07
C LEU A 383 11.67 -1.83 -18.20
N GLY A 384 10.88 -2.82 -18.59
CA GLY A 384 10.69 -4.06 -17.85
C GLY A 384 9.52 -4.03 -16.86
N MET A 385 8.97 -2.86 -16.50
CA MET A 385 7.75 -2.79 -15.67
C MET A 385 6.62 -3.62 -16.28
N THR A 386 5.84 -4.27 -15.42
CA THR A 386 4.72 -5.12 -15.83
C THR A 386 3.40 -4.60 -15.27
N ALA A 387 2.29 -4.96 -15.91
CA ALA A 387 0.95 -4.63 -15.44
C ALA A 387 -0.06 -5.64 -15.96
N HIS A 388 -1.20 -5.76 -15.27
CA HIS A 388 -2.40 -6.37 -15.84
C HIS A 388 -3.23 -5.29 -16.50
N ALA A 389 -3.60 -5.50 -17.76
CA ALA A 389 -4.27 -4.49 -18.57
C ALA A 389 -5.51 -5.01 -19.28
N THR A 390 -6.49 -4.12 -19.43
CA THR A 390 -7.57 -4.27 -20.40
C THR A 390 -7.20 -3.46 -21.64
N LEU A 391 -6.96 -4.14 -22.76
CA LEU A 391 -6.49 -3.54 -24.00
C LEU A 391 -7.57 -3.59 -25.07
N CYS A 392 -7.78 -2.47 -25.75
CA CYS A 392 -8.79 -2.37 -26.78
C CYS A 392 -8.14 -2.13 -28.14
N LYS A 393 -8.45 -3.01 -29.10
CA LYS A 393 -7.99 -2.87 -30.49
C LYS A 393 -9.02 -2.17 -31.33
N LEU A 394 -8.60 -1.14 -32.04
CA LEU A 394 -9.43 -0.43 -33.00
C LEU A 394 -9.32 -1.06 -34.40
N SER A 395 -10.35 -0.85 -35.23
CA SER A 395 -10.42 -1.40 -36.60
C SER A 395 -9.32 -0.87 -37.54
N ASN A 396 -8.72 0.28 -37.21
CA ASN A 396 -7.58 0.85 -37.92
C ASN A 396 -6.23 0.27 -37.48
N GLY A 397 -6.22 -0.62 -36.48
CA GLY A 397 -5.03 -1.29 -35.95
C GLY A 397 -4.40 -0.63 -34.73
N ASP A 398 -4.87 0.55 -34.30
CA ASP A 398 -4.37 1.22 -33.10
C ASP A 398 -4.87 0.52 -31.82
N TRP A 399 -4.09 0.64 -30.75
CA TRP A 399 -4.43 0.14 -29.42
C TRP A 399 -4.61 1.30 -28.45
N TYR A 400 -5.54 1.16 -27.51
CA TYR A 400 -5.61 1.99 -26.32
C TYR A 400 -5.76 1.13 -25.07
N LEU A 401 -5.32 1.68 -23.94
CA LEU A 401 -5.40 1.05 -22.62
C LEU A 401 -6.71 1.45 -21.94
N GLU A 402 -7.66 0.54 -21.76
CA GLU A 402 -8.90 0.87 -21.05
C GLU A 402 -8.67 0.96 -19.54
N GLU A 403 -7.93 0.01 -18.99
CA GLU A 403 -7.63 -0.09 -17.57
C GLU A 403 -6.25 -0.72 -17.38
N ALA A 404 -5.50 -0.27 -16.37
CA ALA A 404 -4.31 -0.96 -15.89
C ALA A 404 -4.36 -1.10 -14.38
N THR A 405 -4.10 -2.32 -13.91
CA THR A 405 -4.01 -2.68 -12.51
C THR A 405 -2.69 -3.41 -12.26
N ARG A 406 -2.32 -3.57 -10.99
CA ARG A 406 -1.11 -4.31 -10.57
C ARG A 406 0.14 -3.86 -11.32
N ILE A 407 0.44 -2.56 -11.27
CA ILE A 407 1.62 -2.00 -11.91
C ILE A 407 2.85 -2.39 -11.07
N MET A 408 3.63 -3.34 -11.56
CA MET A 408 4.77 -3.91 -10.88
C MET A 408 6.09 -3.36 -11.45
N PRO A 409 7.16 -3.30 -10.64
CA PRO A 409 8.47 -2.84 -11.07
C PRO A 409 9.12 -3.81 -12.06
N SER A 410 10.21 -3.38 -12.68
CA SER A 410 10.93 -4.15 -13.70
C SER A 410 11.63 -5.42 -13.19
N PHE A 411 11.83 -5.52 -11.88
CA PHE A 411 12.34 -6.72 -11.21
C PHE A 411 11.22 -7.64 -10.71
N PHE A 412 9.97 -7.42 -11.16
CA PHE A 412 8.84 -8.30 -10.88
C PHE A 412 9.20 -9.76 -11.12
N MET A 413 8.81 -10.60 -10.17
CA MET A 413 8.91 -12.05 -10.25
C MET A 413 7.57 -12.63 -9.79
N GLU A 414 7.07 -13.60 -10.55
CA GLU A 414 5.90 -14.35 -10.12
C GLU A 414 6.23 -15.12 -8.85
N ASP A 415 5.26 -15.18 -7.95
CA ASP A 415 5.38 -15.97 -6.73
C ASP A 415 4.87 -17.38 -7.05
N ASP A 416 5.79 -18.31 -7.28
CA ASP A 416 5.46 -19.72 -7.56
C ASP A 416 4.79 -20.40 -6.34
N CYS A 417 4.85 -19.78 -5.16
CA CYS A 417 4.35 -20.33 -3.90
C CYS A 417 2.96 -19.77 -3.51
N LEU A 418 2.51 -18.66 -4.10
CA LEU A 418 1.20 -18.05 -3.84
C LEU A 418 0.44 -17.83 -5.14
N HIS A 419 -0.62 -18.61 -5.35
CA HIS A 419 -1.53 -18.47 -6.47
C HIS A 419 -2.51 -17.32 -6.25
N GLU A 420 -3.20 -16.84 -7.30
CA GLU A 420 -4.15 -15.72 -7.19
C GLU A 420 -5.23 -15.95 -6.13
N GLU A 421 -5.58 -17.21 -5.86
CA GLU A 421 -6.56 -17.64 -4.87
C GLU A 421 -6.08 -17.51 -3.42
N ASP A 422 -4.76 -17.43 -3.20
CA ASP A 422 -4.15 -17.37 -1.86
C ASP A 422 -4.10 -15.94 -1.29
N TYR A 423 -4.55 -14.95 -2.07
CA TYR A 423 -4.60 -13.56 -1.64
C TYR A 423 -6.04 -13.23 -1.24
N ASP A 424 -6.25 -12.97 0.05
CA ASP A 424 -7.50 -12.44 0.58
C ASP A 424 -7.75 -11.05 -0.02
N TYR A 425 -8.75 -10.93 -0.91
CA TYR A 425 -9.19 -9.67 -1.52
C TYR A 425 -10.07 -8.82 -0.59
#